data_AF-A0A4Q3W4U2-F1
#
_entry.id   AF-A0A4Q3W4U2-F1
#
_cell.length_a   1.000
_cell.length_b   1.000
_cell.length_c   1.000
_cell.angle_alpha   90.00
_cell.angle_beta   90.00
_cell.angle_gamma   90.00
#
_symmetry.space_group_name_H-M   'P 1'
#
loop_
_entity.id
_entity.type
_entity.pdbx_description
1 polymer ?
#
loop_
_entity_poly.entity_id
_entity_poly.type
_entity_poly.pdbx_seq_one_letter_code
_entity_poly.pdbx_strand_id
1 'polypeptide(L)'
;MTERDLNLRKPSFLALGALLLLLIGAFAFYRHRLYFADASFIAFNVIYYQQWYIQADRYGSFITQMFLFLGQKFHLPLKFILISYAVSFNLFYLAVAAVLSLKLKQHALTILMALYYFLFVSAGYFWTNNELHQAVAWMFLWIGLTIYLGQKGFNRSLTLVLFSLLAFITLFTHFIVLIPTIFLALFLLAERKSWPFSKMMTLAFAGIVLLIMAVKFLKAGNNPYDNEHLQPLAKISLTDLWGFYKPAVVQNFFARCITNYWAATMVFFLSCYILIRKKKFLQLAITLACVLGFVILIGIVYAGYQEMPGDRNLFHIESEWQCMGILIAAGFVFYFLPSMKERYALQLLSAIFISRTVYILAALPLFSERTAMSEKILLRMQDLGITKLGIINDDRIRSAYNIYGTTGYES
;
A
#
# COMPACT_ATOMS: atom_id res chain seq x y z
N MET A 1 -17.19 -1.91 23.52
CA MET A 1 -16.94 -0.66 22.77
C MET A 1 -16.54 0.38 23.79
N THR A 2 -15.35 0.91 23.67
CA THR A 2 -14.93 2.04 24.50
C THR A 2 -15.62 3.31 24.00
N GLU A 3 -15.75 4.33 24.84
CA GLU A 3 -16.30 5.64 24.43
C GLU A 3 -15.53 6.24 23.23
N ARG A 4 -14.23 5.91 23.11
CA ARG A 4 -13.40 6.26 21.94
C ARG A 4 -13.94 5.67 20.63
N ASP A 5 -14.47 4.44 20.66
CA ASP A 5 -14.97 3.75 19.47
C ASP A 5 -16.27 4.37 18.95
N LEU A 6 -17.10 4.93 19.83
CA LEU A 6 -18.34 5.62 19.45
C LEU A 6 -18.06 6.88 18.64
N ASN A 7 -17.08 7.69 19.07
CA ASN A 7 -16.72 8.94 18.42
C ASN A 7 -16.07 8.76 17.04
N LEU A 8 -15.54 7.57 16.74
CA LEU A 8 -14.91 7.26 15.45
C LEU A 8 -15.86 6.59 14.45
N ARG A 9 -17.10 6.28 14.85
CA ARG A 9 -18.04 5.58 13.97
C ARG A 9 -18.33 6.37 12.71
N LYS A 10 -18.83 7.62 12.79
CA LYS A 10 -19.09 8.43 11.58
C LYS A 10 -17.82 8.76 10.79
N PRO A 11 -16.69 9.13 11.42
CA PRO A 11 -15.40 9.25 10.73
C PRO A 11 -15.01 7.98 9.92
N SER A 12 -15.29 6.79 10.44
CA SER A 12 -15.03 5.54 9.71
C SER A 12 -15.95 5.34 8.50
N PHE A 13 -17.20 5.81 8.55
CA PHE A 13 -18.08 5.80 7.37
C PHE A 13 -17.64 6.80 6.30
N LEU A 14 -17.12 7.96 6.71
CA LEU A 14 -16.47 8.89 5.77
C LEU A 14 -15.24 8.24 5.12
N ALA A 15 -14.43 7.50 5.89
CA ALA A 15 -13.30 6.74 5.36
C ALA A 15 -13.74 5.66 4.34
N LEU A 16 -14.85 4.95 4.59
CA LEU A 16 -15.45 4.04 3.62
C LEU A 16 -15.91 4.78 2.35
N GLY A 17 -16.53 5.94 2.50
CA GLY A 17 -16.92 6.80 1.37
C GLY A 17 -15.72 7.24 0.52
N ALA A 18 -14.59 7.58 1.16
CA ALA A 18 -13.36 7.92 0.47
C ALA A 18 -12.77 6.73 -0.30
N LEU A 19 -12.79 5.52 0.27
CA LEU A 19 -12.37 4.30 -0.44
C LEU A 19 -13.34 3.93 -1.59
N LEU A 20 -14.63 4.17 -1.41
CA LEU A 20 -15.63 4.03 -2.48
C LEU A 20 -15.36 5.01 -3.63
N LEU A 21 -14.95 6.25 -3.34
CA LEU A 21 -14.55 7.21 -4.36
C LEU A 21 -13.36 6.69 -5.19
N LEU A 22 -12.36 6.07 -4.53
CA LEU A 22 -11.25 5.43 -5.24
C LEU A 22 -11.71 4.25 -6.11
N LEU A 23 -12.71 3.49 -5.66
CA LEU A 23 -13.34 2.39 -6.43
C LEU A 23 -14.09 2.92 -7.66
N ILE A 24 -14.87 3.98 -7.51
CA ILE A 24 -15.56 4.65 -8.63
C ILE A 24 -14.53 5.14 -9.65
N GLY A 25 -13.45 5.77 -9.18
CA GLY A 25 -12.34 6.15 -10.05
C GLY A 25 -11.69 4.94 -10.74
N ALA A 26 -11.61 3.78 -10.09
CA ALA A 26 -10.97 2.60 -10.67
C ALA A 26 -11.80 2.05 -11.84
N PHE A 27 -13.13 2.17 -11.74
CA PHE A 27 -14.05 1.88 -12.84
C PHE A 27 -13.94 2.94 -13.95
N ALA A 28 -13.98 4.23 -13.61
CA ALA A 28 -13.93 5.33 -14.59
C ALA A 28 -12.61 5.35 -15.38
N PHE A 29 -11.48 5.08 -14.70
CA PHE A 29 -10.13 5.15 -15.25
C PHE A 29 -9.53 3.77 -15.53
N TYR A 30 -10.36 2.74 -15.75
CA TYR A 30 -9.89 1.36 -15.86
C TYR A 30 -8.84 1.16 -16.95
N ARG A 31 -8.93 1.88 -18.09
CA ARG A 31 -7.95 1.80 -19.19
C ARG A 31 -6.58 2.35 -18.77
N HIS A 32 -6.57 3.53 -18.16
CA HIS A 32 -5.35 4.18 -17.68
C HIS A 32 -4.62 3.32 -16.64
N ARG A 33 -5.39 2.62 -15.81
CA ARG A 33 -4.91 1.70 -14.78
C ARG A 33 -4.40 0.38 -15.34
N LEU A 34 -5.20 -0.26 -16.18
CA LEU A 34 -4.94 -1.62 -16.67
C LEU A 34 -3.84 -1.66 -17.72
N TYR A 35 -3.83 -0.70 -18.64
CA TYR A 35 -2.82 -0.69 -19.69
C TYR A 35 -1.47 -0.26 -19.17
N PHE A 36 -1.36 0.11 -17.89
CA PHE A 36 -0.17 0.67 -17.30
C PHE A 36 0.65 -0.38 -16.53
N ALA A 37 1.96 -0.40 -16.81
CA ALA A 37 2.94 -1.28 -16.17
C ALA A 37 2.50 -2.76 -16.17
N ASP A 38 2.65 -3.43 -15.03
CA ASP A 38 2.52 -4.89 -14.92
C ASP A 38 1.08 -5.39 -15.03
N ALA A 39 0.07 -4.52 -14.84
CA ALA A 39 -1.33 -4.93 -14.83
C ALA A 39 -1.74 -5.59 -16.15
N SER A 40 -1.32 -5.04 -17.30
CA SER A 40 -1.58 -5.64 -18.61
C SER A 40 -0.85 -6.96 -18.81
N PHE A 41 0.38 -7.08 -18.27
CA PHE A 41 1.18 -8.29 -18.38
C PHE A 41 0.57 -9.44 -17.57
N ILE A 42 0.16 -9.18 -16.33
CA ILE A 42 -0.54 -10.18 -15.50
C ILE A 42 -1.87 -10.57 -16.14
N ALA A 43 -2.66 -9.59 -16.59
CA ALA A 43 -3.93 -9.86 -17.26
C ALA A 43 -3.75 -10.78 -18.48
N PHE A 44 -2.77 -10.49 -19.33
CA PHE A 44 -2.44 -11.32 -20.49
C PHE A 44 -2.07 -12.76 -20.07
N ASN A 45 -1.13 -12.93 -19.13
CA ASN A 45 -0.66 -14.25 -18.72
C ASN A 45 -1.78 -15.11 -18.12
N VAL A 46 -2.63 -14.54 -17.26
CA VAL A 46 -3.75 -15.30 -16.66
C VAL A 46 -4.76 -15.72 -17.73
N ILE A 47 -5.09 -14.83 -18.66
CA ILE A 47 -6.06 -15.12 -19.73
C ILE A 47 -5.49 -16.14 -20.73
N TYR A 48 -4.24 -15.98 -21.13
CA TYR A 48 -3.59 -16.81 -22.15
C TYR A 48 -3.29 -18.21 -21.62
N TYR A 49 -2.66 -18.32 -20.44
CA TYR A 49 -2.27 -19.61 -19.87
C TYR A 49 -3.37 -20.27 -19.03
N GLN A 50 -4.50 -19.60 -18.80
CA GLN A 50 -5.65 -20.12 -18.03
C GLN A 50 -5.28 -20.60 -16.61
N GLN A 51 -4.29 -19.96 -16.00
CA GLN A 51 -3.78 -20.29 -14.67
C GLN A 51 -3.46 -19.02 -13.89
N TRP A 52 -3.33 -19.15 -12.57
CA TRP A 52 -2.85 -18.08 -11.70
C TRP A 52 -1.45 -17.64 -12.12
N TYR A 53 -1.18 -16.33 -12.06
CA TYR A 53 0.12 -15.77 -12.40
C TYR A 53 0.69 -15.02 -11.19
N ILE A 54 0.98 -15.77 -10.13
CA ILE A 54 1.54 -15.23 -8.89
C ILE A 54 3.06 -15.12 -9.05
N GLN A 55 3.55 -13.88 -9.15
CA GLN A 55 4.98 -13.61 -9.27
C GLN A 55 5.64 -13.47 -7.88
N ALA A 56 6.92 -13.82 -7.80
CA ALA A 56 7.77 -13.60 -6.62
C ALA A 56 7.16 -14.11 -5.29
N ASP A 57 6.42 -15.23 -5.31
CA ASP A 57 5.72 -15.79 -4.14
C ASP A 57 4.78 -14.78 -3.43
N ARG A 58 4.26 -13.77 -4.15
CA ARG A 58 3.38 -12.72 -3.62
C ARG A 58 1.94 -13.20 -3.52
N TYR A 59 1.70 -14.23 -2.69
CA TYR A 59 0.46 -15.00 -2.72
C TYR A 59 -0.82 -14.20 -2.50
N GLY A 60 -0.81 -13.12 -1.71
CA GLY A 60 -2.03 -12.32 -1.48
C GLY A 60 -2.58 -11.61 -2.72
N SER A 61 -1.84 -11.59 -3.83
CA SER A 61 -2.33 -11.13 -5.14
C SER A 61 -3.40 -12.03 -5.74
N PHE A 62 -3.60 -13.25 -5.22
CA PHE A 62 -4.64 -14.16 -5.69
C PHE A 62 -6.04 -13.51 -5.64
N ILE A 63 -6.32 -12.65 -4.66
CA ILE A 63 -7.67 -12.10 -4.48
C ILE A 63 -8.08 -11.18 -5.62
N THR A 64 -7.13 -10.43 -6.20
CA THR A 64 -7.38 -9.54 -7.33
C THR A 64 -7.32 -10.30 -8.66
N GLN A 65 -6.37 -11.24 -8.80
CA GLN A 65 -6.29 -12.10 -9.99
C GLN A 65 -7.49 -13.04 -10.14
N MET A 66 -8.24 -13.30 -9.07
CA MET A 66 -9.42 -14.18 -9.10
C MET A 66 -10.46 -13.72 -10.13
N PHE A 67 -10.58 -12.41 -10.35
CA PHE A 67 -11.51 -11.84 -11.33
C PHE A 67 -11.13 -12.19 -12.77
N LEU A 68 -9.82 -12.21 -13.08
CA LEU A 68 -9.31 -12.66 -14.38
C LEU A 68 -9.60 -14.15 -14.57
N PHE A 69 -9.20 -14.96 -13.59
CA PHE A 69 -9.33 -16.42 -13.65
C PHE A 69 -10.79 -16.87 -13.77
N LEU A 70 -11.69 -16.35 -12.92
CA LEU A 70 -13.11 -16.67 -12.99
C LEU A 70 -13.76 -16.12 -14.26
N GLY A 71 -13.41 -14.90 -14.66
CA GLY A 71 -13.97 -14.29 -15.87
C GLY A 71 -13.64 -15.08 -17.13
N GLN A 72 -12.41 -15.59 -17.24
CA GLN A 72 -11.99 -16.47 -18.32
C GLN A 72 -12.71 -17.82 -18.26
N LYS A 73 -12.81 -18.43 -17.07
CA LYS A 73 -13.49 -19.72 -16.87
C LYS A 73 -15.00 -19.68 -17.16
N PHE A 74 -15.64 -18.54 -16.95
CA PHE A 74 -17.05 -18.30 -17.28
C PHE A 74 -17.27 -17.76 -18.70
N HIS A 75 -16.22 -17.70 -19.53
CA HIS A 75 -16.28 -17.19 -20.91
C HIS A 75 -16.90 -15.78 -21.02
N LEU A 76 -16.64 -14.92 -20.04
CA LEU A 76 -17.11 -13.54 -20.10
C LEU A 76 -16.43 -12.77 -21.24
N PRO A 77 -17.07 -11.74 -21.83
CA PRO A 77 -16.42 -10.93 -22.84
C PRO A 77 -15.17 -10.24 -22.27
N LEU A 78 -14.08 -10.19 -23.06
CA LEU A 78 -12.78 -9.66 -22.63
C LEU A 78 -12.88 -8.31 -21.92
N LYS A 79 -13.71 -7.39 -22.44
CA LYS A 79 -13.95 -6.08 -21.83
C LYS A 79 -14.40 -6.18 -20.36
N PHE A 80 -15.31 -7.12 -20.03
CA PHE A 80 -15.78 -7.32 -18.67
C PHE A 80 -14.68 -7.92 -17.77
N ILE A 81 -13.89 -8.85 -18.28
CA ILE A 81 -12.74 -9.44 -17.57
C ILE A 81 -11.73 -8.35 -17.18
N LEU A 82 -11.41 -7.47 -18.13
CA LEU A 82 -10.44 -6.40 -17.96
C LEU A 82 -10.93 -5.31 -16.99
N ILE A 83 -12.21 -4.90 -17.09
CA ILE A 83 -12.81 -3.94 -16.15
C ILE A 83 -12.85 -4.53 -14.74
N SER A 84 -13.32 -5.78 -14.58
CA SER A 84 -13.45 -6.40 -13.27
C SER A 84 -12.09 -6.57 -12.59
N TYR A 85 -11.05 -6.92 -13.35
CA TYR A 85 -9.69 -6.97 -12.82
C TYR A 85 -9.17 -5.61 -12.35
N ALA A 86 -9.30 -4.54 -13.16
CA ALA A 86 -8.88 -3.20 -12.76
C ALA A 86 -9.61 -2.68 -11.50
N VAL A 87 -10.90 -3.02 -11.35
CA VAL A 87 -11.76 -2.67 -10.22
C VAL A 87 -11.46 -3.51 -8.97
N SER A 88 -11.00 -4.76 -9.15
CA SER A 88 -10.81 -5.73 -8.07
C SER A 88 -9.90 -5.23 -6.94
N PHE A 89 -8.88 -4.44 -7.26
CA PHE A 89 -7.92 -3.89 -6.29
C PHE A 89 -8.63 -2.99 -5.26
N ASN A 90 -9.31 -1.94 -5.74
CA ASN A 90 -10.03 -1.03 -4.86
C ASN A 90 -11.26 -1.67 -4.22
N LEU A 91 -11.88 -2.65 -4.89
CA LEU A 91 -12.98 -3.42 -4.33
C LEU A 91 -12.50 -4.22 -3.11
N PHE A 92 -11.33 -4.86 -3.22
CA PHE A 92 -10.72 -5.58 -2.11
C PHE A 92 -10.42 -4.63 -0.93
N TYR A 93 -9.86 -3.46 -1.18
CA TYR A 93 -9.57 -2.47 -0.13
C TYR A 93 -10.84 -2.00 0.59
N LEU A 94 -11.89 -1.68 -0.18
CA LEU A 94 -13.19 -1.29 0.36
C LEU A 94 -13.84 -2.44 1.14
N ALA A 95 -13.77 -3.67 0.64
CA ALA A 95 -14.33 -4.85 1.31
C ALA A 95 -13.65 -5.10 2.67
N VAL A 96 -12.32 -5.04 2.73
CA VAL A 96 -11.57 -5.16 3.99
C VAL A 96 -11.97 -4.04 4.96
N ALA A 97 -11.99 -2.79 4.51
CA ALA A 97 -12.38 -1.65 5.34
C ALA A 97 -13.82 -1.79 5.85
N ALA A 98 -14.74 -2.29 5.01
CA ALA A 98 -16.13 -2.54 5.38
C ALA A 98 -16.23 -3.66 6.42
N VAL A 99 -15.46 -4.75 6.28
CA VAL A 99 -15.39 -5.81 7.29
C VAL A 99 -14.88 -5.24 8.62
N LEU A 100 -13.82 -4.44 8.60
CA LEU A 100 -13.26 -3.80 9.79
C LEU A 100 -14.29 -2.91 10.50
N SER A 101 -14.93 -2.00 9.78
CA SER A 101 -15.87 -1.04 10.38
C SER A 101 -17.23 -1.66 10.74
N LEU A 102 -17.82 -2.42 9.81
CA LEU A 102 -19.21 -2.87 9.94
C LEU A 102 -19.32 -4.15 10.76
N LYS A 103 -18.43 -5.13 10.55
CA LYS A 103 -18.46 -6.44 11.24
C LYS A 103 -17.61 -6.44 12.50
N LEU A 104 -16.36 -6.01 12.40
CA LEU A 104 -15.39 -6.10 13.50
C LEU A 104 -15.41 -4.88 14.44
N LYS A 105 -16.12 -3.81 14.05
CA LYS A 105 -16.22 -2.52 14.77
C LYS A 105 -14.86 -1.85 15.06
N GLN A 106 -13.87 -2.12 14.21
CA GLN A 106 -12.53 -1.54 14.28
C GLN A 106 -12.48 -0.22 13.50
N HIS A 107 -13.19 0.80 14.01
CA HIS A 107 -13.34 2.10 13.34
C HIS A 107 -12.00 2.83 13.16
N ALA A 108 -11.12 2.80 14.17
CA ALA A 108 -9.79 3.39 14.08
C ALA A 108 -8.93 2.75 12.97
N LEU A 109 -8.90 1.41 12.89
CA LEU A 109 -8.15 0.72 11.83
C LEU A 109 -8.70 1.02 10.44
N THR A 110 -10.01 1.21 10.31
CA THR A 110 -10.65 1.61 9.04
C THR A 110 -10.17 2.99 8.58
N ILE A 111 -10.13 3.97 9.50
CA ILE A 111 -9.66 5.33 9.19
C ILE A 111 -8.16 5.32 8.86
N LEU A 112 -7.36 4.57 9.64
CA LEU A 112 -5.92 4.45 9.40
C LEU A 112 -5.62 3.81 8.05
N MET A 113 -6.38 2.78 7.66
CA MET A 113 -6.29 2.16 6.34
C MET A 113 -6.65 3.15 5.22
N ALA A 114 -7.71 3.95 5.38
CA ALA A 114 -8.04 4.97 4.38
C ALA A 114 -6.94 6.04 4.28
N LEU A 115 -6.35 6.49 5.39
CA LEU A 115 -5.24 7.44 5.36
C LEU A 115 -4.01 6.87 4.64
N TYR A 116 -3.69 5.59 4.79
CA TYR A 116 -2.65 4.92 4.00
C TYR A 116 -2.86 5.10 2.49
N TYR A 117 -4.10 4.90 2.01
CA TYR A 117 -4.43 5.03 0.59
C TYR A 117 -4.48 6.47 0.07
N PHE A 118 -4.43 7.49 0.93
CA PHE A 118 -4.60 8.89 0.52
C PHE A 118 -3.38 9.78 0.81
N LEU A 119 -2.68 9.62 1.95
CA LEU A 119 -1.71 10.60 2.43
C LEU A 119 -0.53 10.86 1.47
N PHE A 120 -0.05 9.82 0.80
CA PHE A 120 1.12 9.89 -0.10
C PHE A 120 0.79 9.59 -1.57
N VAL A 121 -0.50 9.46 -1.94
CA VAL A 121 -0.87 9.01 -3.29
C VAL A 121 -1.13 10.17 -4.24
N SER A 122 -0.53 10.15 -5.42
CA SER A 122 -0.98 10.92 -6.59
C SER A 122 -0.95 10.03 -7.83
N ALA A 123 0.20 9.94 -8.50
CA ALA A 123 0.44 9.05 -9.63
C ALA A 123 0.34 7.56 -9.26
N GLY A 124 0.72 7.20 -8.02
CA GLY A 124 0.66 5.82 -7.52
C GLY A 124 -0.74 5.20 -7.58
N TYR A 125 -1.80 6.03 -7.60
CA TYR A 125 -3.17 5.55 -7.75
C TYR A 125 -3.36 4.75 -9.05
N PHE A 126 -2.74 5.17 -10.15
CA PHE A 126 -2.90 4.52 -11.45
C PHE A 126 -2.07 3.24 -11.59
N TRP A 127 -1.15 2.98 -10.67
CA TRP A 127 -0.39 1.73 -10.61
C TRP A 127 -1.09 0.69 -9.74
N THR A 128 -1.97 -0.10 -10.36
CA THR A 128 -2.89 -0.96 -9.59
C THR A 128 -2.24 -2.22 -9.07
N ASN A 129 -1.31 -2.79 -9.84
CA ASN A 129 -0.71 -4.08 -9.56
C ASN A 129 0.46 -3.99 -8.58
N ASN A 130 0.39 -3.07 -7.62
CA ASN A 130 1.33 -3.05 -6.52
C ASN A 130 0.82 -3.96 -5.40
N GLU A 131 1.52 -5.07 -5.16
CA GLU A 131 1.15 -6.04 -4.13
C GLU A 131 1.36 -5.51 -2.71
N LEU A 132 2.16 -4.46 -2.49
CA LEU A 132 2.31 -3.81 -1.18
C LEU A 132 0.96 -3.30 -0.65
N HIS A 133 0.14 -2.68 -1.50
CA HIS A 133 -1.20 -2.21 -1.12
C HIS A 133 -2.10 -3.38 -0.71
N GLN A 134 -2.03 -4.49 -1.44
CA GLN A 134 -2.77 -5.71 -1.13
C GLN A 134 -2.30 -6.30 0.20
N ALA A 135 -0.98 -6.35 0.43
CA ALA A 135 -0.38 -6.78 1.69
C ALA A 135 -0.85 -5.92 2.87
N VAL A 136 -0.92 -4.59 2.71
CA VAL A 136 -1.41 -3.68 3.74
C VAL A 136 -2.89 -3.90 4.04
N ALA A 137 -3.74 -4.13 3.03
CA ALA A 137 -5.14 -4.49 3.27
C ALA A 137 -5.24 -5.81 4.06
N TRP A 138 -4.47 -6.84 3.68
CA TRP A 138 -4.38 -8.08 4.44
C TRP A 138 -3.89 -7.85 5.88
N MET A 139 -2.90 -6.98 6.09
CA MET A 139 -2.38 -6.60 7.40
C MET A 139 -3.47 -5.99 8.29
N PHE A 140 -4.27 -5.05 7.76
CA PHE A 140 -5.36 -4.46 8.52
C PHE A 140 -6.44 -5.47 8.87
N LEU A 141 -6.82 -6.35 7.93
CA LEU A 141 -7.77 -7.43 8.20
C LEU A 141 -7.23 -8.38 9.27
N TRP A 142 -5.95 -8.75 9.17
CA TRP A 142 -5.26 -9.61 10.13
C TRP A 142 -5.31 -9.03 11.53
N ILE A 143 -4.78 -7.83 11.73
CA ILE A 143 -4.72 -7.17 13.05
C ILE A 143 -6.14 -6.95 13.60
N GLY A 144 -7.05 -6.44 12.76
CA GLY A 144 -8.42 -6.18 13.17
C GLY A 144 -9.20 -7.44 13.57
N LEU A 145 -9.05 -8.53 12.80
CA LEU A 145 -9.70 -9.81 13.10
C LEU A 145 -9.10 -10.42 14.36
N THR A 146 -7.78 -10.41 14.52
CA THR A 146 -7.11 -10.93 15.72
C THR A 146 -7.60 -10.22 16.98
N ILE A 147 -7.63 -8.88 16.98
CA ILE A 147 -8.14 -8.11 18.13
C ILE A 147 -9.62 -8.45 18.39
N TYR A 148 -10.44 -8.51 17.35
CA TYR A 148 -11.85 -8.86 17.46
C TYR A 148 -12.08 -10.24 18.09
N LEU A 149 -11.36 -11.27 17.63
CA LEU A 149 -11.47 -12.64 18.13
C LEU A 149 -11.10 -12.71 19.63
N GLY A 150 -10.03 -12.02 20.02
CA GLY A 150 -9.62 -11.94 21.42
C GLY A 150 -10.63 -11.23 22.31
N GLN A 151 -11.16 -10.09 21.87
CA GLN A 151 -12.19 -9.33 22.61
C GLN A 151 -13.50 -10.11 22.78
N LYS A 152 -13.83 -10.95 21.80
CA LYS A 152 -15.03 -11.81 21.84
C LYS A 152 -14.79 -13.16 22.53
N GLY A 153 -13.56 -13.45 22.98
CA GLY A 153 -13.24 -14.69 23.67
C GLY A 153 -13.38 -15.94 22.80
N PHE A 154 -13.07 -15.83 21.50
CA PHE A 154 -13.09 -17.00 20.60
C PHE A 154 -12.08 -18.07 21.03
N ASN A 155 -12.30 -19.30 20.55
CA ASN A 155 -11.41 -20.42 20.79
C ASN A 155 -9.96 -20.09 20.37
N ARG A 156 -8.99 -20.44 21.24
CA ARG A 156 -7.57 -20.16 21.03
C ARG A 156 -7.01 -20.83 19.77
N SER A 157 -7.38 -22.07 19.50
CA SER A 157 -6.93 -22.81 18.31
C SER A 157 -7.44 -22.16 17.02
N LEU A 158 -8.73 -21.81 16.97
CA LEU A 158 -9.28 -21.08 15.83
C LEU A 158 -8.58 -19.72 15.64
N THR A 159 -8.32 -19.02 16.74
CA THR A 159 -7.60 -17.73 16.70
C THR A 159 -6.19 -17.91 16.15
N LEU A 160 -5.45 -18.94 16.59
CA LEU A 160 -4.10 -19.24 16.06
C LEU A 160 -4.15 -19.60 14.58
N VAL A 161 -5.09 -20.44 14.14
CA VAL A 161 -5.21 -20.81 12.72
C VAL A 161 -5.49 -19.60 11.84
N LEU A 162 -6.48 -18.78 12.21
CA LEU A 162 -6.82 -17.57 11.45
C LEU A 162 -5.69 -16.52 11.51
N PHE A 163 -5.03 -16.39 12.65
CA PHE A 163 -3.85 -15.54 12.79
C PHE A 163 -2.74 -16.00 11.85
N SER A 164 -2.35 -17.28 11.88
CA SER A 164 -1.28 -17.84 11.05
C SER A 164 -1.58 -17.69 9.57
N LEU A 165 -2.82 -17.96 9.15
CA LEU A 165 -3.22 -17.84 7.75
C LEU A 165 -3.10 -16.39 7.25
N LEU A 166 -3.65 -15.43 8.00
CA LEU A 166 -3.61 -14.02 7.60
C LEU A 166 -2.20 -13.41 7.74
N ALA A 167 -1.42 -13.84 8.73
CA ALA A 167 -0.01 -13.50 8.85
C ALA A 167 0.78 -13.99 7.64
N PHE A 168 0.57 -15.25 7.25
CA PHE A 168 1.23 -15.85 6.08
C PHE A 168 0.89 -15.07 4.82
N ILE A 169 -0.41 -14.86 4.54
CA ILE A 169 -0.85 -14.11 3.35
C ILE A 169 -0.26 -12.70 3.36
N THR A 170 -0.38 -11.97 4.47
CA THR A 170 0.15 -10.60 4.59
C THR A 170 1.65 -10.55 4.30
N LEU A 171 2.43 -11.33 5.05
CA LEU A 171 3.88 -11.25 5.02
C LEU A 171 4.46 -11.82 3.73
N PHE A 172 3.87 -12.86 3.13
CA PHE A 172 4.30 -13.38 1.82
C PHE A 172 3.98 -12.44 0.67
N THR A 173 2.89 -11.67 0.75
CA THR A 173 2.50 -10.73 -0.32
C THR A 173 3.57 -9.66 -0.59
N HIS A 174 4.19 -9.09 0.44
CA HIS A 174 5.25 -8.10 0.25
C HIS A 174 6.17 -8.03 1.46
N PHE A 175 7.48 -7.82 1.28
CA PHE A 175 8.42 -7.73 2.41
C PHE A 175 8.25 -6.44 3.23
N ILE A 176 8.10 -5.31 2.54
CA ILE A 176 8.06 -3.98 3.17
C ILE A 176 6.88 -3.82 4.15
N VAL A 177 5.78 -4.56 3.96
CA VAL A 177 4.62 -4.55 4.89
C VAL A 177 5.00 -4.97 6.32
N LEU A 178 6.12 -5.65 6.49
CA LEU A 178 6.61 -6.09 7.79
C LEU A 178 6.81 -4.90 8.75
N ILE A 179 7.32 -3.77 8.25
CA ILE A 179 7.62 -2.60 9.07
C ILE A 179 6.34 -1.97 9.64
N PRO A 180 5.33 -1.59 8.84
CA PRO A 180 4.07 -1.10 9.39
C PRO A 180 3.34 -2.16 10.22
N THR A 181 3.52 -3.46 9.94
CA THR A 181 2.96 -4.54 10.76
C THR A 181 3.56 -4.55 12.17
N ILE A 182 4.89 -4.62 12.28
CA ILE A 182 5.59 -4.63 13.57
C ILE A 182 5.30 -3.34 14.32
N PHE A 183 5.39 -2.19 13.64
CA PHE A 183 5.07 -0.89 14.22
C PHE A 183 3.66 -0.90 14.84
N LEU A 184 2.64 -1.26 14.06
CA LEU A 184 1.26 -1.19 14.52
C LEU A 184 0.99 -2.19 15.65
N ALA A 185 1.59 -3.39 15.58
CA ALA A 185 1.53 -4.36 16.67
C ALA A 185 2.15 -3.82 17.96
N LEU A 186 3.37 -3.27 17.91
CA LEU A 186 4.05 -2.69 19.07
C LEU A 186 3.31 -1.47 19.62
N PHE A 187 2.80 -0.61 18.74
CA PHE A 187 2.02 0.57 19.09
C PHE A 187 0.76 0.19 19.88
N LEU A 188 0.03 -0.85 19.43
CA LEU A 188 -1.18 -1.35 20.08
C LEU A 188 -0.88 -2.15 21.36
N LEU A 189 0.22 -2.91 21.39
CA LEU A 189 0.69 -3.62 22.59
C LEU A 189 1.10 -2.66 23.71
N ALA A 190 1.71 -1.52 23.36
CA ALA A 190 2.05 -0.46 24.30
C ALA A 190 0.80 0.14 24.99
N GLU A 191 -0.34 0.17 24.30
CA GLU A 191 -1.64 0.52 24.87
C GLU A 191 -2.29 -0.72 25.47
N ARG A 192 -1.73 -1.29 26.56
CA ARG A 192 -2.15 -2.57 27.18
C ARG A 192 -3.67 -2.85 27.25
N LYS A 193 -4.49 -1.79 27.35
CA LYS A 193 -5.96 -1.88 27.36
C LYS A 193 -6.57 -2.39 26.04
N SER A 194 -5.91 -2.22 24.90
CA SER A 194 -6.40 -2.66 23.59
C SER A 194 -6.02 -4.09 23.22
N TRP A 195 -5.09 -4.73 23.95
CA TRP A 195 -4.61 -6.07 23.62
C TRP A 195 -5.29 -7.14 24.50
N PRO A 196 -6.21 -7.96 23.95
CA PRO A 196 -7.07 -8.84 24.74
C PRO A 196 -6.45 -10.21 25.07
N PHE A 197 -5.14 -10.39 24.82
CA PHE A 197 -4.50 -11.70 24.91
C PHE A 197 -3.54 -11.83 26.08
N SER A 198 -3.36 -13.06 26.57
CA SER A 198 -2.36 -13.36 27.58
C SER A 198 -0.94 -13.23 27.02
N LYS A 199 0.05 -13.11 27.93
CA LYS A 199 1.48 -13.08 27.55
C LYS A 199 1.88 -14.28 26.71
N MET A 200 1.44 -15.49 27.09
CA MET A 200 1.77 -16.72 26.36
C MET A 200 1.20 -16.73 24.94
N MET A 201 -0.05 -16.29 24.75
CA MET A 201 -0.64 -16.18 23.41
C MET A 201 0.09 -15.13 22.57
N THR A 202 0.49 -14.03 23.20
CA THR A 202 1.28 -12.97 22.54
C THR A 202 2.64 -13.50 22.08
N LEU A 203 3.30 -14.31 22.91
CA LEU A 203 4.55 -14.99 22.55
C LEU A 203 4.34 -16.01 21.42
N ALA A 204 3.23 -16.76 21.43
CA ALA A 204 2.88 -17.67 20.34
C ALA A 204 2.68 -16.93 19.01
N PHE A 205 1.96 -15.81 19.02
CA PHE A 205 1.82 -14.93 17.85
C PHE A 205 3.17 -14.42 17.35
N ALA A 206 4.04 -13.94 18.25
CA ALA A 206 5.39 -13.51 17.88
C ALA A 206 6.22 -14.66 17.27
N GLY A 207 6.16 -15.85 17.85
CA GLY A 207 6.84 -17.05 17.32
C GLY A 207 6.36 -17.43 15.92
N ILE A 208 5.06 -17.37 15.65
CA ILE A 208 4.49 -17.60 14.31
C ILE A 208 5.01 -16.57 13.31
N VAL A 209 4.99 -15.28 13.67
CA VAL A 209 5.48 -14.20 12.79
C VAL A 209 6.97 -14.41 12.48
N LEU A 210 7.79 -14.69 13.49
CA LEU A 210 9.21 -14.98 13.31
C LEU A 210 9.46 -16.19 12.41
N LEU A 211 8.69 -17.26 12.57
CA LEU A 211 8.79 -18.45 11.72
C LEU A 211 8.45 -18.12 10.26
N ILE A 212 7.34 -17.42 10.02
CA ILE A 212 6.90 -17.01 8.67
C ILE A 212 7.97 -16.11 8.02
N MET A 213 8.52 -15.15 8.78
CA MET A 213 9.59 -14.28 8.31
C MET A 213 10.86 -15.06 7.96
N ALA A 214 11.27 -16.01 8.81
CA ALA A 214 12.44 -16.84 8.56
C ALA A 214 12.27 -17.64 7.26
N VAL A 215 11.13 -18.30 7.07
CA VAL A 215 10.82 -19.03 5.83
C VAL A 215 10.84 -18.09 4.63
N LYS A 216 10.21 -16.92 4.74
CA LYS A 216 10.18 -15.95 3.63
C LYS A 216 11.58 -15.46 3.26
N PHE A 217 12.41 -15.13 4.25
CA PHE A 217 13.78 -14.68 4.04
C PHE A 217 14.64 -15.75 3.35
N LEU A 218 14.52 -17.01 3.78
CA LEU A 218 15.20 -18.14 3.15
C LEU A 218 14.80 -18.32 1.67
N LYS A 219 13.52 -18.12 1.34
CA LYS A 219 13.06 -18.17 -0.06
C LYS A 219 13.53 -16.97 -0.88
N ALA A 220 13.55 -15.79 -0.29
CA ALA A 220 13.89 -14.55 -0.99
C ALA A 220 15.35 -14.48 -1.46
N GLY A 221 16.28 -15.12 -0.73
CA GLY A 221 17.65 -15.27 -1.20
C GLY A 221 17.79 -16.00 -2.54
N ASN A 222 16.80 -16.83 -2.90
CA ASN A 222 16.76 -17.57 -4.17
C ASN A 222 15.92 -16.88 -5.26
N ASN A 223 15.20 -15.80 -4.93
CA ASN A 223 14.40 -15.03 -5.89
C ASN A 223 15.22 -13.84 -6.40
N PRO A 224 15.55 -13.75 -7.70
CA PRO A 224 16.36 -12.66 -8.25
C PRO A 224 15.84 -11.26 -7.89
N TYR A 225 14.51 -11.06 -7.96
CA TYR A 225 13.88 -9.76 -7.69
C TYR A 225 14.06 -9.31 -6.24
N ASP A 226 13.76 -10.19 -5.29
CA ASP A 226 13.86 -9.85 -3.87
C ASP A 226 15.32 -9.76 -3.42
N ASN A 227 16.19 -10.61 -3.97
CA ASN A 227 17.62 -10.60 -3.67
C ASN A 227 18.27 -9.27 -4.06
N GLU A 228 17.89 -8.67 -5.20
CA GLU A 228 18.39 -7.34 -5.62
C GLU A 228 18.15 -6.27 -4.54
N HIS A 229 17.00 -6.30 -3.87
CA HIS A 229 16.64 -5.34 -2.82
C HIS A 229 17.23 -5.71 -1.44
N LEU A 230 17.54 -6.99 -1.20
CA LEU A 230 18.13 -7.47 0.05
C LEU A 230 19.66 -7.34 0.09
N GLN A 231 20.34 -7.40 -1.06
CA GLN A 231 21.80 -7.30 -1.15
C GLN A 231 22.37 -5.99 -0.58
N PRO A 232 21.79 -4.80 -0.85
CA PRO A 232 22.22 -3.56 -0.21
C PRO A 232 22.10 -3.62 1.32
N LEU A 233 21.06 -4.29 1.84
CA LEU A 233 20.83 -4.41 3.28
C LEU A 233 21.84 -5.31 3.97
N ALA A 234 22.34 -6.34 3.27
CA ALA A 234 23.37 -7.23 3.81
C ALA A 234 24.74 -6.54 3.96
N LYS A 235 24.95 -5.39 3.30
CA LYS A 235 26.24 -4.67 3.25
C LYS A 235 26.19 -3.29 3.94
N ILE A 236 25.17 -3.02 4.75
CA ILE A 236 25.01 -1.72 5.41
C ILE A 236 26.21 -1.43 6.32
N SER A 237 26.83 -0.27 6.09
CA SER A 237 27.87 0.29 6.94
C SER A 237 27.32 1.44 7.80
N LEU A 238 28.06 1.82 8.86
CA LEU A 238 27.72 3.02 9.67
C LEU A 238 27.74 4.30 8.83
N THR A 239 28.59 4.37 7.80
CA THR A 239 28.63 5.50 6.86
C THR A 239 27.36 5.61 6.03
N ASP A 240 26.73 4.49 5.66
CA ASP A 240 25.44 4.49 4.94
C ASP A 240 24.31 4.98 5.86
N LEU A 241 24.33 4.57 7.12
CA LEU A 241 23.37 5.03 8.13
C LEU A 241 23.48 6.53 8.37
N TRP A 242 24.69 7.10 8.39
CA TRP A 242 24.87 8.55 8.53
C TRP A 242 24.60 9.31 7.23
N GLY A 243 24.83 8.67 6.07
CA GLY A 243 24.65 9.22 4.74
C GLY A 243 23.23 9.14 4.17
N PHE A 244 22.26 8.64 4.93
CA PHE A 244 20.91 8.32 4.43
C PHE A 244 20.14 9.49 3.80
N TYR A 245 20.50 10.74 4.12
CA TYR A 245 19.86 11.95 3.60
C TYR A 245 20.44 12.41 2.25
N LYS A 246 21.56 11.82 1.80
CA LYS A 246 22.25 12.19 0.55
C LYS A 246 21.52 11.71 -0.72
N PRO A 247 20.91 10.50 -0.76
CA PRO A 247 20.19 10.04 -1.93
C PRO A 247 19.08 11.00 -2.36
N ALA A 248 18.97 11.23 -3.69
CA ALA A 248 17.97 12.12 -4.27
C ALA A 248 16.54 11.74 -3.87
N VAL A 249 16.24 10.44 -3.81
CA VAL A 249 14.92 9.92 -3.38
C VAL A 249 14.50 10.44 -2.00
N VAL A 250 15.44 10.61 -1.06
CA VAL A 250 15.16 11.11 0.30
C VAL A 250 15.03 12.63 0.31
N GLN A 251 15.91 13.34 -0.41
CA GLN A 251 15.84 14.80 -0.53
C GLN A 251 14.53 15.25 -1.17
N ASN A 252 14.15 14.60 -2.26
CA ASN A 252 12.90 14.87 -2.97
C ASN A 252 11.69 14.46 -2.14
N PHE A 253 11.77 13.38 -1.36
CA PHE A 253 10.73 13.05 -0.40
C PHE A 253 10.50 14.18 0.61
N PHE A 254 11.57 14.75 1.19
CA PHE A 254 11.45 15.89 2.10
C PHE A 254 10.92 17.15 1.42
N ALA A 255 11.35 17.45 0.19
CA ALA A 255 10.79 18.56 -0.58
C ALA A 255 9.29 18.34 -0.86
N ARG A 256 8.90 17.13 -1.23
CA ARG A 256 7.49 16.75 -1.44
C ARG A 256 6.69 16.78 -0.16
N CYS A 257 7.26 16.53 1.01
CA CYS A 257 6.57 16.72 2.29
C CYS A 257 6.08 18.15 2.51
N ILE A 258 6.71 19.14 1.88
CA ILE A 258 6.30 20.54 1.95
C ILE A 258 5.29 20.87 0.84
N THR A 259 5.47 20.32 -0.36
CA THR A 259 4.67 20.69 -1.53
C THR A 259 3.48 19.75 -1.76
N ASN A 260 3.72 18.47 -2.00
CA ASN A 260 2.70 17.48 -2.35
C ASN A 260 2.10 16.80 -1.11
N TYR A 261 2.93 16.28 -0.21
CA TYR A 261 2.54 15.48 0.97
C TYR A 261 2.36 16.32 2.25
N TRP A 262 2.07 17.62 2.14
CA TRP A 262 1.90 18.52 3.29
C TRP A 262 0.86 18.02 4.30
N ALA A 263 -0.22 17.38 3.83
CA ALA A 263 -1.24 16.80 4.69
C ALA A 263 -0.67 15.66 5.57
N ALA A 264 0.24 14.85 5.03
CA ALA A 264 0.93 13.80 5.77
C ALA A 264 1.83 14.40 6.85
N THR A 265 2.56 15.47 6.53
CA THR A 265 3.40 16.21 7.48
C THR A 265 2.59 16.82 8.62
N MET A 266 1.43 17.42 8.33
CA MET A 266 0.52 17.91 9.37
C MET A 266 0.01 16.78 10.26
N VAL A 267 -0.41 15.65 9.66
CA VAL A 267 -0.85 14.46 10.42
C VAL A 267 0.25 13.95 11.33
N PHE A 268 1.51 13.91 10.87
CA PHE A 268 2.66 13.51 11.68
C PHE A 268 2.86 14.44 12.89
N PHE A 269 2.89 15.75 12.69
CA PHE A 269 3.08 16.69 13.80
C PHE A 269 1.92 16.67 14.80
N LEU A 270 0.67 16.55 14.33
CA LEU A 270 -0.49 16.39 15.20
C LEU A 270 -0.45 15.07 15.99
N SER A 271 0.04 14.00 15.37
CA SER A 271 0.28 12.70 16.00
C SER A 271 1.32 12.80 17.12
N CYS A 272 2.47 13.43 16.85
CA CYS A 272 3.50 13.67 17.88
C CYS A 272 2.97 14.56 19.01
N TYR A 273 2.33 15.67 18.67
CA TYR A 273 1.76 16.61 19.64
C TYR A 273 0.79 15.92 20.61
N ILE A 274 -0.16 15.14 20.09
CA ILE A 274 -1.16 14.48 20.95
C ILE A 274 -0.53 13.40 21.84
N LEU A 275 0.46 12.66 21.34
CA LEU A 275 1.16 11.64 22.13
C LEU A 275 1.93 12.27 23.29
N ILE A 276 2.60 13.42 23.07
CA ILE A 276 3.26 14.20 24.11
C ILE A 276 2.24 14.70 25.15
N ARG A 277 1.14 15.34 24.69
CA ARG A 277 0.09 15.87 25.57
C ARG A 277 -0.57 14.79 26.42
N LYS A 278 -0.73 13.57 25.89
CA LYS A 278 -1.29 12.41 26.60
C LYS A 278 -0.24 11.59 27.36
N LYS A 279 1.03 12.06 27.41
CA LYS A 279 2.17 11.39 28.07
C LYS A 279 2.40 9.95 27.56
N LYS A 280 2.14 9.70 26.28
CA LYS A 280 2.31 8.40 25.60
C LYS A 280 3.71 8.30 24.99
N PHE A 281 4.74 8.46 25.83
CA PHE A 281 6.13 8.54 25.38
C PHE A 281 6.64 7.26 24.72
N LEU A 282 6.17 6.08 25.15
CA LEU A 282 6.55 4.82 24.51
C LEU A 282 6.04 4.75 23.07
N GLN A 283 4.76 5.07 22.83
CA GLN A 283 4.20 5.13 21.48
C GLN A 283 4.88 6.19 20.61
N LEU A 284 5.23 7.35 21.20
CA LEU A 284 5.99 8.38 20.50
C LEU A 284 7.38 7.86 20.10
N ALA A 285 8.10 7.23 21.03
CA ALA A 285 9.43 6.66 20.76
C ALA A 285 9.38 5.59 19.66
N ILE A 286 8.41 4.66 19.72
CA ILE A 286 8.18 3.65 18.67
C ILE A 286 7.90 4.33 17.33
N THR A 287 7.05 5.37 17.31
CA THR A 287 6.72 6.11 16.09
C THR A 287 7.94 6.78 15.49
N LEU A 288 8.71 7.54 16.28
CA LEU A 288 9.90 8.25 15.81
C LEU A 288 10.98 7.27 15.33
N ALA A 289 11.21 6.18 16.07
CA ALA A 289 12.18 5.16 15.69
C ALA A 289 11.80 4.45 14.39
N CYS A 290 10.53 4.06 14.22
CA CYS A 290 10.06 3.41 13.00
C CYS A 290 10.04 4.37 11.80
N VAL A 291 9.65 5.64 11.99
CA VAL A 291 9.68 6.65 10.92
C VAL A 291 11.12 6.87 10.46
N LEU A 292 12.05 7.12 11.39
CA LEU A 292 13.47 7.31 11.05
C LEU A 292 14.06 6.06 10.39
N GLY A 293 13.84 4.89 10.97
CA GLY A 293 14.30 3.61 10.40
C GLY A 293 13.73 3.34 9.01
N PHE A 294 12.48 3.71 8.75
CA PHE A 294 11.86 3.55 7.43
C PHE A 294 12.46 4.52 6.40
N VAL A 295 12.70 5.79 6.76
CA VAL A 295 13.40 6.75 5.87
C VAL A 295 14.81 6.26 5.54
N ILE A 296 15.57 5.79 6.53
CA ILE A 296 16.91 5.24 6.32
C ILE A 296 16.84 4.03 5.38
N LEU A 297 15.91 3.10 5.63
CA LEU A 297 15.76 1.91 4.82
C LEU A 297 15.47 2.25 3.35
N ILE A 298 14.48 3.09 3.09
CA ILE A 298 14.14 3.49 1.72
C ILE A 298 15.30 4.26 1.08
N GLY A 299 16.00 5.11 1.84
CA GLY A 299 17.17 5.84 1.36
C GLY A 299 18.31 4.91 0.92
N ILE A 300 18.53 3.80 1.62
CA ILE A 300 19.55 2.79 1.28
C ILE A 300 19.09 1.92 0.10
N VAL A 301 17.90 1.33 0.18
CA VAL A 301 17.38 0.40 -0.84
C VAL A 301 17.23 1.10 -2.20
N TYR A 302 16.77 2.35 -2.18
CA TYR A 302 16.56 3.13 -3.39
C TYR A 302 17.65 4.20 -3.60
N ALA A 303 18.84 4.03 -3.01
CA ALA A 303 19.96 4.96 -3.19
C ALA A 303 20.37 5.11 -4.66
N GLY A 304 20.31 3.99 -5.41
CA GLY A 304 20.62 3.93 -6.85
C GLY A 304 19.50 4.46 -7.74
N TYR A 305 18.30 4.69 -7.21
CA TYR A 305 17.24 5.40 -7.92
C TYR A 305 17.58 6.89 -7.91
N GLN A 306 18.51 7.29 -8.79
CA GLN A 306 18.60 8.68 -9.19
C GLN A 306 17.31 8.99 -9.95
N GLU A 307 16.54 9.98 -9.46
CA GLU A 307 15.37 10.43 -10.20
C GLU A 307 15.81 10.84 -11.61
N MET A 308 15.39 10.06 -12.61
CA MET A 308 15.44 10.52 -13.99
C MET A 308 14.69 11.85 -14.03
N PRO A 309 15.23 12.90 -14.69
CA PRO A 309 14.64 14.23 -14.64
C PRO A 309 13.15 14.21 -15.03
N GLY A 310 12.30 14.72 -14.12
CA GLY A 310 10.87 14.98 -14.35
C GLY A 310 9.87 13.95 -13.79
N ASP A 311 9.96 13.57 -12.50
CA ASP A 311 8.90 12.81 -11.79
C ASP A 311 8.53 11.44 -12.37
N ARG A 312 9.37 10.87 -13.25
CA ARG A 312 9.01 9.71 -14.09
C ARG A 312 8.64 8.47 -13.27
N ASN A 313 9.38 8.17 -12.21
CA ASN A 313 9.09 7.04 -11.31
C ASN A 313 8.29 7.43 -10.05
N LEU A 314 7.57 8.56 -10.08
CA LEU A 314 6.83 9.04 -8.91
C LEU A 314 5.82 8.00 -8.41
N PHE A 315 5.10 7.35 -9.33
CA PHE A 315 4.12 6.31 -8.98
C PHE A 315 4.73 5.16 -8.15
N HIS A 316 5.96 4.76 -8.49
CA HIS A 316 6.67 3.67 -7.83
C HIS A 316 7.17 4.12 -6.45
N ILE A 317 7.84 5.26 -6.39
CA ILE A 317 8.38 5.80 -5.14
C ILE A 317 7.25 6.17 -4.16
N GLU A 318 6.12 6.70 -4.63
CA GLU A 318 4.94 6.96 -3.80
C GLU A 318 4.45 5.72 -3.08
N SER A 319 4.34 4.60 -3.80
CA SER A 319 3.84 3.37 -3.19
C SER A 319 4.75 2.84 -2.07
N GLU A 320 6.06 3.02 -2.20
CA GLU A 320 7.00 2.66 -1.14
C GLU A 320 6.84 3.57 0.08
N TRP A 321 6.69 4.88 -0.13
CA TRP A 321 6.46 5.83 0.95
C TRP A 321 5.09 5.70 1.62
N GLN A 322 4.07 5.13 0.97
CA GLN A 322 2.72 5.02 1.55
C GLN A 322 2.69 4.27 2.88
N CYS A 323 3.59 3.30 3.11
CA CYS A 323 3.72 2.62 4.41
C CYS A 323 4.00 3.60 5.56
N MET A 324 4.72 4.70 5.29
CA MET A 324 4.94 5.80 6.23
C MET A 324 3.61 6.40 6.73
N GLY A 325 2.57 6.39 5.89
CA GLY A 325 1.24 6.87 6.23
C GLY A 325 0.65 6.18 7.46
N ILE A 326 0.90 4.88 7.62
CA ILE A 326 0.47 4.12 8.79
C ILE A 326 1.26 4.55 10.03
N LEU A 327 2.58 4.69 9.88
CA LEU A 327 3.50 5.05 10.97
C LEU A 327 3.13 6.41 11.56
N ILE A 328 2.96 7.41 10.71
CA ILE A 328 2.71 8.79 11.14
C ILE A 328 1.27 9.01 11.60
N ALA A 329 0.30 8.33 10.99
CA ALA A 329 -1.12 8.57 11.28
C ALA A 329 -1.66 7.78 12.48
N ALA A 330 -0.93 6.81 13.03
CA ALA A 330 -1.44 6.01 14.15
C ALA A 330 -1.77 6.88 15.38
N GLY A 331 -0.86 7.75 15.84
CA GLY A 331 -1.14 8.66 16.95
C GLY A 331 -2.29 9.63 16.65
N PHE A 332 -2.36 10.12 15.42
CA PHE A 332 -3.46 10.96 14.94
C PHE A 332 -4.82 10.24 15.04
N VAL A 333 -4.92 9.00 14.54
CA VAL A 333 -6.19 8.26 14.53
C VAL A 333 -6.58 7.75 15.92
N PHE A 334 -5.64 7.20 16.68
CA PHE A 334 -5.94 6.58 17.98
C PHE A 334 -6.09 7.58 19.13
N TYR A 335 -5.49 8.78 19.03
CA TYR A 335 -5.50 9.76 20.11
C TYR A 335 -5.99 11.14 19.72
N PHE A 336 -5.63 11.67 18.54
CA PHE A 336 -6.02 13.03 18.13
C PHE A 336 -7.50 13.08 17.74
N LEU A 337 -7.94 12.27 16.77
CA LEU A 337 -9.34 12.27 16.32
C LEU A 337 -10.35 12.03 17.44
N PRO A 338 -10.17 11.05 18.37
CA PRO A 338 -11.11 10.83 19.47
C PRO A 338 -11.13 11.96 20.50
N SER A 339 -10.12 12.83 20.52
CA SER A 339 -10.05 13.98 21.44
C SER A 339 -10.82 15.20 20.96
N MET A 340 -11.29 15.18 19.70
CA MET A 340 -12.05 16.26 19.09
C MET A 340 -13.55 15.92 19.06
N LYS A 341 -14.40 16.95 18.92
CA LYS A 341 -15.82 16.72 18.61
C LYS A 341 -15.92 16.07 17.23
N GLU A 342 -16.82 15.09 17.10
CA GLU A 342 -17.03 14.30 15.87
C GLU A 342 -17.13 15.17 14.60
N ARG A 343 -17.86 16.30 14.66
CA ARG A 343 -18.00 17.24 13.53
C ARG A 343 -16.66 17.75 12.98
N TYR A 344 -15.70 18.03 13.87
CA TYR A 344 -14.39 18.55 13.46
C TYR A 344 -13.50 17.44 12.93
N ALA A 345 -13.60 16.23 13.49
CA ALA A 345 -12.93 15.06 12.94
C ALA A 345 -13.41 14.76 11.50
N LEU A 346 -14.72 14.86 11.26
CA LEU A 346 -15.30 14.73 9.91
C LEU A 346 -14.77 15.80 8.96
N GLN A 347 -14.82 17.08 9.34
CA GLN A 347 -14.32 18.19 8.50
C GLN A 347 -12.83 18.03 8.16
N LEU A 348 -12.00 17.68 9.14
CA LEU A 348 -10.57 17.49 8.94
C LEU A 348 -10.28 16.31 7.99
N LEU A 349 -10.93 15.16 8.20
CA LEU A 349 -10.77 14.01 7.31
C LEU A 349 -11.30 14.30 5.90
N SER A 350 -12.42 15.01 5.77
CA SER A 350 -12.95 15.43 4.47
C SER A 350 -11.96 16.33 3.74
N ALA A 351 -11.35 17.30 4.43
CA ALA A 351 -10.33 18.17 3.84
C ALA A 351 -9.11 17.37 3.35
N ILE A 352 -8.64 16.40 4.14
CA ILE A 352 -7.55 15.50 3.75
C ILE A 352 -7.94 14.69 2.51
N PHE A 353 -9.09 14.00 2.53
CA PHE A 353 -9.48 13.15 1.40
C PHE A 353 -9.76 13.95 0.12
N ILE A 354 -10.46 15.08 0.21
CA ILE A 354 -10.74 15.95 -0.94
C ILE A 354 -9.43 16.48 -1.54
N SER A 355 -8.54 17.03 -0.72
CA SER A 355 -7.27 17.57 -1.23
C SER A 355 -6.43 16.49 -1.90
N ARG A 356 -6.34 15.30 -1.31
CA ARG A 356 -5.61 14.17 -1.90
C ARG A 356 -6.28 13.61 -3.16
N THR A 357 -7.61 13.61 -3.24
CA THR A 357 -8.31 13.30 -4.51
C THR A 357 -7.94 14.28 -5.61
N VAL A 358 -7.83 15.59 -5.31
CA VAL A 358 -7.39 16.59 -6.30
C VAL A 358 -5.99 16.26 -6.83
N TYR A 359 -5.05 15.83 -5.97
CA TYR A 359 -3.73 15.38 -6.42
C TYR A 359 -3.77 14.14 -7.33
N ILE A 360 -4.64 13.17 -7.05
CA ILE A 360 -4.85 12.02 -7.95
C ILE A 360 -5.37 12.49 -9.31
N LEU A 361 -6.35 13.38 -9.33
CA LEU A 361 -6.92 13.90 -10.58
C LEU A 361 -5.93 14.76 -11.35
N ALA A 362 -5.07 15.52 -10.65
CA ALA A 362 -4.00 16.30 -11.28
C ALA A 362 -2.96 15.42 -11.99
N ALA A 363 -2.80 14.15 -11.57
CA ALA A 363 -1.92 13.19 -12.24
C ALA A 363 -2.58 12.53 -13.48
N LEU A 364 -3.89 12.65 -13.67
CA LEU A 364 -4.64 11.98 -14.76
C LEU A 364 -4.15 12.32 -16.17
N PRO A 365 -3.78 13.58 -16.52
CA PRO A 365 -3.35 13.91 -17.88
C PRO A 365 -2.18 13.04 -18.36
N LEU A 366 -1.22 12.77 -17.48
CA LEU A 366 -0.04 11.94 -17.76
C LEU A 366 -0.43 10.52 -18.25
N PHE A 367 -1.37 9.89 -17.57
CA PHE A 367 -1.84 8.55 -17.94
C PHE A 367 -2.79 8.55 -19.14
N SER A 368 -3.52 9.65 -19.33
CA SER A 368 -4.41 9.86 -20.47
C SER A 368 -3.63 10.00 -21.77
N GLU A 369 -2.61 10.85 -21.78
CA GLU A 369 -1.71 11.05 -22.91
C GLU A 369 -1.01 9.75 -23.30
N ARG A 370 -0.48 9.01 -22.32
CA ARG A 370 0.14 7.70 -22.53
C ARG A 370 -0.82 6.70 -23.19
N THR A 371 -2.05 6.63 -22.68
CA THR A 371 -3.08 5.71 -23.20
C THR A 371 -3.46 6.08 -24.63
N ALA A 372 -3.71 7.37 -24.88
CA ALA A 372 -4.03 7.88 -26.22
C ALA A 372 -2.89 7.64 -27.22
N MET A 373 -1.63 7.80 -26.80
CA MET A 373 -0.46 7.50 -27.62
C MET A 373 -0.40 6.01 -27.99
N SER A 374 -0.63 5.13 -27.01
CA SER A 374 -0.64 3.67 -27.22
C SER A 374 -1.74 3.25 -28.19
N GLU A 375 -2.95 3.80 -28.02
CA GLU A 375 -4.08 3.55 -28.95
C GLU A 375 -3.78 4.06 -30.36
N LYS A 376 -3.18 5.25 -30.50
CA LYS A 376 -2.79 5.82 -31.79
C LYS A 376 -1.73 4.96 -32.50
N ILE A 377 -0.75 4.44 -31.77
CA ILE A 377 0.27 3.55 -32.32
C ILE A 377 -0.36 2.23 -32.80
N LEU A 378 -1.26 1.65 -32.00
CA LEU A 378 -1.96 0.42 -32.39
C LEU A 378 -2.80 0.60 -33.65
N LEU A 379 -3.56 1.69 -33.76
CA LEU A 379 -4.33 2.00 -34.96
C LEU A 379 -3.42 2.17 -36.18
N ARG A 380 -2.31 2.90 -36.03
CA ARG A 380 -1.36 3.10 -37.13
C ARG A 380 -0.69 1.79 -37.56
N MET A 381 -0.38 0.91 -36.61
CA MET A 381 0.15 -0.42 -36.92
C MET A 381 -0.86 -1.26 -37.70
N GLN A 382 -2.13 -1.23 -37.29
CA GLN A 382 -3.22 -1.92 -37.98
C GLN A 382 -3.38 -1.42 -39.42
N ASP A 383 -3.39 -0.10 -39.64
CA ASP A 383 -3.49 0.51 -40.97
C ASP A 383 -2.34 0.12 -41.90
N LEU A 384 -1.14 -0.12 -41.34
CA LEU A 384 0.06 -0.49 -42.08
C LEU A 384 0.25 -2.01 -42.19
N GLY A 385 -0.66 -2.83 -41.64
CA GLY A 385 -0.50 -4.28 -41.58
C GLY A 385 0.70 -4.74 -40.73
N ILE A 386 1.19 -3.88 -39.81
CA ILE A 386 2.31 -4.17 -38.93
C ILE A 386 1.82 -4.97 -37.73
N THR A 387 2.36 -6.17 -37.55
CA THR A 387 2.00 -7.07 -36.45
C THR A 387 3.00 -7.08 -35.30
N LYS A 388 4.16 -6.44 -35.48
CA LYS A 388 5.24 -6.36 -34.49
C LYS A 388 5.71 -4.92 -34.33
N LEU A 389 5.71 -4.43 -33.09
CA LEU A 389 6.26 -3.10 -32.76
C LEU A 389 7.74 -3.24 -32.42
N GLY A 390 8.60 -2.64 -33.23
CA GLY A 390 9.99 -2.37 -32.84
C GLY A 390 10.06 -0.98 -32.22
N ILE A 391 10.42 -0.89 -30.94
CA ILE A 391 10.69 0.40 -30.30
C ILE A 391 12.15 0.75 -30.62
N ILE A 392 12.34 1.69 -31.55
CA ILE A 392 13.66 2.24 -31.83
C ILE A 392 14.11 3.02 -30.60
N ASN A 393 15.37 2.86 -30.23
CA ASN A 393 15.98 3.46 -29.05
C ASN A 393 16.21 4.97 -29.25
N ASP A 394 15.12 5.74 -29.41
CA ASP A 394 15.10 7.17 -29.66
C ASP A 394 14.76 7.94 -28.38
N ASP A 395 15.49 9.01 -28.09
CA ASP A 395 15.33 9.78 -26.85
C ASP A 395 13.96 10.46 -26.71
N ARG A 396 13.25 10.75 -27.81
CA ARG A 396 11.89 11.31 -27.79
C ARG A 396 10.87 10.23 -27.47
N ILE A 397 11.00 9.05 -28.08
CA ILE A 397 10.15 7.89 -27.75
C ILE A 397 10.41 7.46 -26.30
N ARG A 398 11.67 7.42 -25.87
CA ARG A 398 12.04 7.26 -24.45
C ARG A 398 11.45 8.38 -23.60
N SER A 399 11.45 9.65 -24.00
CA SER A 399 10.83 10.69 -23.17
C SER A 399 9.32 10.50 -22.99
N ALA A 400 8.63 9.86 -23.95
CA ALA A 400 7.22 9.54 -23.88
C ALA A 400 6.91 8.18 -23.20
N TYR A 401 7.83 7.20 -23.29
CA TYR A 401 7.68 5.83 -22.74
C TYR A 401 8.53 5.55 -21.50
N ASN A 402 9.78 6.03 -21.39
CA ASN A 402 10.63 6.07 -20.18
C ASN A 402 10.14 7.08 -19.13
N ILE A 403 8.91 7.56 -19.24
CA ILE A 403 8.18 7.92 -18.02
C ILE A 403 8.00 6.65 -17.16
N TYR A 404 8.11 5.44 -17.72
CA TYR A 404 7.74 4.21 -17.02
C TYR A 404 8.57 2.98 -17.41
N GLY A 405 9.60 2.67 -16.59
CA GLY A 405 10.00 1.28 -16.36
C GLY A 405 10.89 0.56 -17.39
N THR A 406 12.00 1.16 -17.82
CA THR A 406 13.18 0.34 -18.17
C THR A 406 14.28 0.61 -17.16
N THR A 407 14.20 -0.01 -15.98
CA THR A 407 15.43 -0.41 -15.30
C THR A 407 16.13 -1.39 -16.25
N GLY A 408 17.42 -1.17 -16.49
CA GLY A 408 18.17 -1.82 -17.55
C GLY A 408 18.19 -3.34 -17.47
N TYR A 409 17.19 -3.99 -18.05
CA TYR A 409 17.39 -5.28 -18.70
C TYR A 409 17.99 -4.97 -20.08
N GLU A 410 19.28 -4.64 -20.07
CA GLU A 410 20.12 -4.83 -21.25
C GLU A 410 20.13 -6.34 -21.53
N SER A 411 19.38 -6.75 -22.55
CA SER A 411 19.54 -8.05 -23.21
C SER A 411 20.45 -7.90 -24.41
#